data_AF-A0A3M1D9V7-F1
#
_entry.id   AF-A0A3M1D9V7-F1
#
_cell.length_a   1.000
_cell.length_b   1.000
_cell.length_c   1.000
_cell.angle_alpha   90.00
_cell.angle_beta   90.00
_cell.angle_gamma   90.00
#
_symmetry.space_group_name_H-M   'P 1'
#
loop_
_entity.id
_entity.type
_entity.pdbx_description
1 polymer ?
#
loop_
_entity_poly.entity_id
_entity_poly.type
_entity_poly.pdbx_seq_one_letter_code
_entity_poly.pdbx_strand_id
1 'polypeptide(L)'
;MMNLNQTLELVGKEKGIDKVVLIEALEEAVKKAAERRFGPDRDIEVHYNEELGELEIFEFRTVVDKVEDPEKELSLEEALKLDPEAQVGDSLGIKLNMDDLGRIAAQTAKQVLIQRVREADAALVFEEYSDRQGELVTGVVRRFERGDIVVDLGRAEAVLPEREQVPRETYRPGDRVMAYVLEVLEEPRGGHQIILSRSCPGFLVKLFEMEVPEIAEGIVTVEAAAREPGARSKIAVSSRDSDVDPVGACVGMKGARVQAVVQELRGEKIDIVPYSPDPATFVCNALAPVEVSRVIINEDTHSMEIIVPDDQLSLGIGRKGQNVRLASQLTGWRIDINSESRVAEMWKNAIQSLGKIEGVGDIMIDTLYKYGFRSARDVMTASIEQLLEVPGIGPKMAEKMQRSAARVVAEEEEQMRLEAEQRLAEAEASPIGLEGERQRFLEIRGISERHIEQLAQGGYYTILQVHEEDNVVKLGEITGIGIKKARQIKQAIANYLEEQARAALLPDTEPDSQDTPEDTTGGEG
;
A
#
# COMPACT_ATOMS: atom_id res chain seq x y z
N MET A 1 40.99 -34.99 25.36
CA MET A 1 40.38 -33.65 25.19
C MET A 1 40.75 -33.17 23.80
N MET A 2 39.80 -32.68 23.01
CA MET A 2 40.13 -32.05 21.72
C MET A 2 41.11 -30.90 21.99
N ASN A 3 42.25 -30.91 21.33
CA ASN A 3 43.26 -29.86 21.45
C ASN A 3 42.64 -28.57 20.88
N LEU A 4 42.64 -27.48 21.65
CA LEU A 4 42.02 -26.20 21.25
C LEU A 4 42.57 -25.70 19.91
N ASN A 5 43.85 -25.96 19.64
CA ASN A 5 44.50 -25.67 18.37
C ASN A 5 43.83 -26.37 17.18
N GLN A 6 43.52 -27.67 17.31
CA GLN A 6 42.83 -28.43 16.26
C GLN A 6 41.41 -27.91 16.01
N THR A 7 40.70 -27.49 17.05
CA THR A 7 39.37 -26.90 16.92
C THR A 7 39.42 -25.55 16.19
N LEU A 8 40.39 -24.68 16.53
CA LEU A 8 40.59 -23.39 15.87
C LEU A 8 40.96 -23.57 14.39
N GLU A 9 41.83 -24.53 14.06
CA GLU A 9 42.19 -24.83 12.67
C GLU A 9 41.02 -25.40 11.86
N LEU A 10 40.23 -26.30 12.44
CA LEU A 10 39.05 -26.87 11.79
C LEU A 10 38.01 -25.78 11.51
N VAL A 11 37.68 -24.97 12.51
CA VAL A 11 36.70 -23.87 12.38
C VAL A 11 37.20 -22.81 11.39
N GLY A 12 38.47 -22.42 11.47
CA GLY A 12 39.05 -21.46 10.53
C GLY A 12 39.02 -21.96 9.08
N LYS A 13 39.38 -23.23 8.83
CA LYS A 13 39.36 -23.82 7.48
C LYS A 13 37.96 -24.03 6.93
N GLU A 14 37.01 -24.51 7.73
CA GLU A 14 35.65 -24.78 7.25
C GLU A 14 34.89 -23.49 6.90
N LYS A 15 35.18 -22.38 7.58
CA LYS A 15 34.42 -21.13 7.49
C LYS A 15 35.19 -19.97 6.86
N GLY A 16 36.44 -20.20 6.47
CA GLY A 16 37.29 -19.17 5.85
C GLY A 16 37.67 -18.04 6.81
N ILE A 17 37.69 -18.30 8.12
CA ILE A 17 38.04 -17.31 9.15
C ILE A 17 39.53 -17.44 9.44
N ASP A 18 40.25 -16.31 9.44
CA ASP A 18 41.65 -16.30 9.84
C ASP A 18 41.78 -16.76 11.31
N LYS A 19 42.71 -17.68 11.55
CA LYS A 19 43.01 -18.22 12.88
C LYS A 19 43.38 -17.11 13.85
N VAL A 20 44.09 -16.08 13.39
CA VAL A 20 44.50 -14.94 14.22
C VAL A 20 43.28 -14.21 14.80
N VAL A 21 42.27 -13.95 13.97
CA VAL A 21 41.03 -13.27 14.39
C VAL A 21 40.24 -14.09 15.42
N LEU A 22 40.26 -15.43 15.29
CA LEU A 22 39.63 -16.32 16.27
C LEU A 22 40.37 -16.32 17.62
N ILE A 23 41.71 -16.27 17.58
CA ILE A 23 42.55 -16.22 18.79
C ILE A 23 42.32 -14.91 19.54
N GLU A 24 42.42 -13.77 18.86
CA GLU A 24 42.22 -12.45 19.47
C GLU A 24 40.84 -12.33 20.13
N ALA A 25 39.79 -12.80 19.47
CA ALA A 25 38.44 -12.80 20.02
C ALA A 25 38.31 -13.69 21.27
N LEU A 26 39.02 -14.82 21.28
CA LEU A 26 39.03 -15.76 22.38
C LEU A 26 39.75 -15.17 23.60
N GLU A 27 40.91 -14.53 23.40
CA GLU A 27 41.67 -13.83 24.42
C GLU A 27 40.82 -12.72 25.07
N GLU A 28 40.18 -11.86 24.27
CA GLU A 28 39.35 -10.75 24.78
C GLU A 28 38.16 -11.26 25.61
N ALA A 29 37.53 -12.34 25.16
CA ALA A 29 36.37 -12.89 25.86
C ALA A 29 36.74 -13.61 27.16
N VAL A 30 37.85 -14.35 27.15
CA VAL A 30 38.38 -15.00 28.35
C VAL A 30 38.89 -13.96 29.35
N LYS A 31 39.50 -12.86 28.88
CA LYS A 31 39.85 -11.70 29.71
C LYS A 31 38.63 -11.13 30.42
N LYS A 32 37.54 -10.82 29.70
CA LYS A 32 36.28 -10.35 30.30
C LYS A 32 35.67 -11.36 31.29
N ALA A 33 35.84 -12.66 31.04
CA ALA A 33 35.39 -13.69 31.97
C ALA A 33 36.27 -13.75 33.24
N ALA A 34 37.58 -13.55 33.10
CA ALA A 34 38.53 -13.47 34.20
C ALA A 34 38.29 -12.23 35.08
N GLU A 35 38.10 -11.05 34.48
CA GLU A 35 37.75 -9.79 35.18
C GLU A 35 36.47 -9.96 36.02
N ARG A 36 35.43 -10.61 35.49
CA ARG A 36 34.19 -10.88 36.25
C ARG A 36 34.39 -11.84 37.43
N ARG A 37 35.39 -12.73 37.34
CA ARG A 37 35.63 -13.78 38.34
C ARG A 37 36.56 -13.31 39.44
N PHE A 38 37.64 -12.63 39.08
CA PHE A 38 38.71 -12.23 39.98
C PHE A 38 38.59 -10.79 40.47
N GLY A 39 37.86 -9.93 39.74
CA GLY A 39 37.65 -8.53 40.10
C GLY A 39 37.88 -7.62 38.88
N PRO A 40 36.99 -6.64 38.61
CA PRO A 40 37.09 -5.79 37.42
C PRO A 40 38.25 -4.80 37.48
N ASP A 41 38.80 -4.56 38.68
CA ASP A 41 39.90 -3.63 38.92
C ASP A 41 41.29 -4.29 38.76
N ARG A 42 41.36 -5.60 38.54
CA ARG A 42 42.64 -6.31 38.35
C ARG A 42 43.11 -6.19 36.92
N ASP A 43 44.42 -5.97 36.76
CA ASP A 43 45.03 -5.93 35.44
C ASP A 43 45.30 -7.35 34.93
N ILE A 44 44.41 -7.86 34.10
CA ILE A 44 44.46 -9.22 33.58
C ILE A 44 44.76 -9.20 32.09
N GLU A 45 45.76 -9.98 31.69
CA GLU A 45 46.04 -10.29 30.29
C GLU A 45 45.84 -11.78 30.02
N VAL A 46 45.38 -12.08 28.82
CA VAL A 46 45.17 -13.45 28.35
C VAL A 46 45.90 -13.60 27.04
N HIS A 47 46.75 -14.63 26.96
CA HIS A 47 47.53 -14.93 25.77
C HIS A 47 47.36 -16.39 25.36
N TYR A 48 47.19 -16.61 24.06
CA TYR A 48 47.19 -17.93 23.47
C TYR A 48 48.61 -18.37 23.12
N ASN A 49 49.05 -19.48 23.72
CA ASN A 49 50.33 -20.08 23.40
C ASN A 49 50.14 -21.09 22.26
N GLU A 50 50.65 -20.75 21.06
CA GLU A 50 50.50 -21.60 19.87
C GLU A 50 51.22 -22.95 19.97
N GLU A 51 52.35 -23.01 20.67
CA GLU A 51 53.15 -24.24 20.82
C GLU A 51 52.46 -25.25 21.73
N LEU A 52 51.89 -24.76 22.84
CA LEU A 52 51.15 -25.58 23.80
C LEU A 52 49.69 -25.80 23.38
N GLY A 53 49.15 -24.90 22.57
CA GLY A 53 47.74 -24.91 22.16
C GLY A 53 46.79 -24.53 23.29
N GLU A 54 47.25 -23.77 24.27
CA GLU A 54 46.52 -23.44 25.51
C GLU A 54 46.44 -21.91 25.70
N LEU A 55 45.42 -21.47 26.43
CA LEU A 55 45.31 -20.08 26.87
C LEU A 55 46.00 -19.93 28.22
N GLU A 56 46.79 -18.88 28.37
CA GLU A 56 47.48 -18.51 29.59
C GLU A 56 46.91 -17.18 30.09
N ILE A 57 46.76 -17.06 31.41
CA ILE A 57 46.16 -15.89 32.05
C ILE A 57 47.17 -15.34 33.04
N PHE A 58 47.49 -14.07 32.92
CA PHE A 58 48.44 -13.37 33.76
C PHE A 58 47.74 -12.20 34.45
N GLU A 59 47.95 -12.08 35.76
CA GLU A 59 47.55 -10.91 36.54
C GLU A 59 48.78 -10.04 36.79
N PHE A 60 48.75 -8.79 36.36
CA PHE A 60 49.84 -7.85 36.57
C PHE A 60 49.62 -7.03 37.84
N ARG A 61 50.66 -6.98 38.68
CA ARG A 61 50.68 -6.16 39.89
C ARG A 61 51.93 -5.30 39.97
N THR A 62 51.76 -4.07 40.43
CA THR A 62 52.86 -3.12 40.58
C THR A 62 53.56 -3.32 41.93
N VAL A 63 54.89 -3.43 41.90
CA VAL A 63 55.69 -3.59 43.12
C VAL A 63 55.83 -2.27 43.84
N VAL A 64 55.40 -2.21 45.11
CA VAL A 64 55.43 -1.00 45.95
C VAL A 64 56.03 -1.29 47.32
N ASP A 65 56.57 -0.26 47.97
CA ASP A 65 57.10 -0.35 49.34
C ASP A 65 55.99 -0.48 50.40
N LYS A 66 54.82 0.12 50.16
CA LYS A 66 53.64 0.03 51.02
C LYS A 66 52.41 -0.20 50.16
N VAL A 67 51.75 -1.32 50.38
CA VAL A 67 50.53 -1.71 49.67
C VAL A 67 49.35 -0.89 50.19
N GLU A 68 48.76 -0.08 49.32
CA GLU A 68 47.49 0.63 49.53
C GLU A 68 46.33 -0.12 48.88
N ASP A 69 46.53 -0.72 47.70
CA ASP A 69 45.55 -1.53 46.97
C ASP A 69 46.05 -2.97 46.73
N PRO A 70 45.65 -3.94 47.56
CA PRO A 70 46.10 -5.34 47.44
C PRO A 70 45.71 -6.04 46.13
N GLU A 71 44.80 -5.47 45.33
CA GLU A 71 44.38 -6.06 44.05
C GLU A 71 45.27 -5.62 42.88
N LYS A 72 45.95 -4.47 43.00
CA LYS A 72 46.83 -3.89 41.96
C LYS A 72 48.29 -3.85 42.34
N GLU A 73 48.59 -3.99 43.63
CA GLU A 73 49.91 -3.78 44.18
C GLU A 73 50.46 -5.04 44.87
N LEU A 74 51.79 -5.17 44.86
CA LEU A 74 52.52 -6.26 45.48
C LEU A 74 53.65 -5.69 46.34
N SER A 75 53.86 -6.24 47.54
CA SER A 75 54.99 -5.81 48.36
C SER A 75 56.32 -6.27 47.77
N LEU A 76 57.41 -5.51 47.97
CA LEU A 76 58.75 -5.90 47.52
C LEU A 76 59.17 -7.29 48.05
N GLU A 77 58.78 -7.64 49.28
CA GLU A 77 59.07 -8.96 49.87
C GLU A 77 58.37 -10.12 49.17
N GLU A 78 57.16 -9.90 48.65
CA GLU A 78 56.41 -10.90 47.87
C GLU A 78 56.89 -10.94 46.43
N ALA A 79 57.23 -9.79 45.86
CA ALA A 79 57.83 -9.66 44.53
C ALA A 79 59.13 -10.47 44.43
N LEU A 80 60.03 -10.31 45.40
CA LEU A 80 61.33 -11.02 45.45
C LEU A 80 61.20 -12.55 45.59
N LYS A 81 60.04 -13.06 46.04
CA LYS A 81 59.78 -14.52 46.09
C LYS A 81 59.39 -15.09 44.73
N LEU A 82 58.78 -14.26 43.88
CA LEU A 82 58.35 -14.63 42.54
C LEU A 82 59.47 -14.41 41.53
N ASP A 83 60.16 -13.27 41.64
CA ASP A 83 61.32 -12.90 40.83
C ASP A 83 62.41 -12.26 41.71
N PRO A 84 63.59 -12.91 41.86
CA PRO A 84 64.70 -12.38 42.64
C PRO A 84 65.26 -11.04 42.16
N GLU A 85 64.97 -10.61 40.93
CA GLU A 85 65.45 -9.34 40.36
C GLU A 85 64.45 -8.17 40.48
N ALA A 86 63.28 -8.40 41.10
CA ALA A 86 62.21 -7.42 41.20
C ALA A 86 62.60 -6.15 41.99
N GLN A 87 62.23 -4.98 41.46
CA GLN A 87 62.44 -3.67 42.06
C GLN A 87 61.11 -2.92 42.28
N VAL A 88 61.13 -1.94 43.18
CA VAL A 88 59.98 -1.05 43.42
C VAL A 88 59.69 -0.26 42.15
N GLY A 89 58.45 -0.33 41.67
CA GLY A 89 58.00 0.26 40.40
C GLY A 89 57.86 -0.73 39.25
N ASP A 90 58.33 -1.98 39.39
CA ASP A 90 58.16 -3.00 38.35
C ASP A 90 56.71 -3.53 38.31
N SER A 91 56.26 -3.98 37.13
CA SER A 91 54.99 -4.70 36.97
C SER A 91 55.28 -6.19 36.79
N LEU A 92 54.86 -7.00 37.75
CA LEU A 92 55.07 -8.45 37.75
C LEU A 92 53.80 -9.18 37.31
N GLY A 93 53.93 -9.99 36.27
CA GLY A 93 52.88 -10.88 35.78
C GLY A 93 52.85 -12.19 36.56
N ILE A 94 51.77 -12.44 37.30
CA ILE A 94 51.53 -13.66 38.06
C ILE A 94 50.62 -14.57 37.24
N LYS A 95 51.10 -15.77 36.89
CA LYS A 95 50.29 -16.75 36.16
C LYS A 95 49.15 -17.26 37.04
N LEU A 96 47.91 -17.05 36.59
CA LEU A 96 46.71 -17.57 37.23
C LEU A 96 46.40 -18.99 36.73
N ASN A 97 45.84 -19.82 37.61
CA ASN A 97 45.44 -21.16 37.22
C ASN A 97 44.15 -21.12 36.40
N MET A 98 44.20 -21.70 35.20
CA MET A 98 43.05 -21.83 34.30
C MET A 98 41.91 -22.66 34.93
N ASP A 99 42.23 -23.58 35.85
CA ASP A 99 41.27 -24.43 36.55
C ASP A 99 40.24 -23.63 37.37
N ASP A 100 40.65 -22.49 37.93
CA ASP A 100 39.78 -21.60 38.72
C ASP A 100 38.71 -20.91 37.86
N LEU A 101 38.97 -20.85 36.55
CA LEU A 101 38.09 -20.36 35.49
C LEU A 101 37.39 -21.50 34.73
N GLY A 102 37.74 -22.76 34.98
CA GLY A 102 37.65 -23.88 34.04
C GLY A 102 36.34 -23.98 33.26
N ARG A 103 35.19 -24.05 33.95
CA ARG A 103 33.88 -24.18 33.27
C ARG A 103 33.43 -22.89 32.59
N ILE A 104 33.74 -21.73 33.18
CA ILE A 104 33.33 -20.42 32.68
C ILE A 104 34.13 -20.09 31.41
N ALA A 105 35.45 -20.27 31.44
CA ALA A 105 36.31 -20.06 30.28
C ALA A 105 35.92 -20.97 29.11
N ALA A 106 35.65 -22.27 29.35
CA ALA A 106 35.20 -23.18 28.30
C ALA A 106 33.84 -22.79 27.70
N GLN A 107 32.89 -22.32 28.52
CA GLN A 107 31.58 -21.86 28.03
C GLN A 107 31.70 -20.56 27.25
N THR A 108 32.50 -19.60 27.74
CA THR A 108 32.79 -18.33 27.06
C THR A 108 33.47 -18.58 25.73
N ALA A 109 34.52 -19.42 25.71
CA ALA A 109 35.23 -19.83 24.51
C ALA A 109 34.29 -20.41 23.45
N LYS A 110 33.43 -21.35 23.86
CA LYS A 110 32.42 -21.94 22.99
C LYS A 110 31.46 -20.88 22.42
N GLN A 111 31.00 -19.94 23.25
CA GLN A 111 30.06 -18.90 22.83
C GLN A 111 30.69 -17.94 21.82
N VAL A 112 31.94 -17.55 22.04
CA VAL A 112 32.71 -16.67 21.15
C VAL A 112 32.97 -17.34 19.81
N LEU A 113 33.39 -18.60 19.82
CA LEU A 113 33.57 -19.37 18.59
C LEU A 113 32.26 -19.48 17.81
N ILE A 114 31.15 -19.80 18.47
CA ILE A 114 29.82 -19.83 17.82
C ILE A 114 29.45 -18.47 17.25
N GLN A 115 29.75 -17.37 17.96
CA GLN A 115 29.48 -16.03 17.49
C GLN A 115 30.33 -15.66 16.27
N ARG A 116 31.64 -15.90 16.30
CA ARG A 116 32.54 -15.64 15.16
C ARG A 116 32.17 -16.46 13.93
N VAL A 117 31.78 -17.72 14.12
CA VAL A 117 31.26 -18.54 13.03
C VAL A 117 29.99 -17.94 12.44
N ARG A 118 29.06 -17.44 13.26
CA ARG A 118 27.84 -16.78 12.79
C ARG A 118 28.13 -15.48 12.05
N GLU A 119 29.05 -14.66 12.55
CA GLU A 119 29.47 -13.40 11.91
C GLU A 119 30.10 -13.67 10.53
N ALA A 120 30.96 -14.69 10.44
CA ALA A 120 31.56 -15.09 9.17
C ALA A 120 30.53 -15.66 8.18
N ASP A 121 29.64 -16.54 8.62
CA ASP A 121 28.53 -17.03 7.80
C ASP A 121 27.65 -15.86 7.34
N ALA A 122 27.36 -14.90 8.22
CA ALA A 122 26.55 -13.73 7.88
C ALA A 122 27.25 -12.81 6.87
N ALA A 123 28.57 -12.61 6.97
CA ALA A 123 29.33 -11.82 6.02
C ALA A 123 29.34 -12.45 4.62
N LEU A 124 29.55 -13.77 4.54
CA LEU A 124 29.49 -14.51 3.27
C LEU A 124 28.09 -14.42 2.62
N VAL A 125 27.04 -14.53 3.43
CA VAL A 125 25.66 -14.36 2.98
C VAL A 125 25.42 -12.92 2.48
N PHE A 126 25.95 -11.91 3.16
CA PHE A 126 25.80 -10.53 2.69
C PHE A 126 26.48 -10.31 1.35
N GLU A 127 27.71 -10.76 1.18
CA GLU A 127 28.41 -10.67 -0.11
C GLU A 127 27.62 -11.37 -1.23
N GLU A 128 27.10 -12.57 -0.98
CA GLU A 128 26.34 -13.32 -2.00
C GLU A 128 25.00 -12.67 -2.36
N TYR A 129 24.29 -12.07 -1.40
CA TYR A 129 22.91 -11.58 -1.61
C TYR A 129 22.79 -10.07 -1.79
N SER A 130 23.81 -9.29 -1.42
CA SER A 130 23.84 -7.84 -1.65
C SER A 130 23.86 -7.53 -3.15
N ASP A 131 24.66 -8.28 -3.93
CA ASP A 131 24.71 -8.16 -5.39
C ASP A 131 23.44 -8.68 -6.09
N ARG A 132 22.64 -9.49 -5.39
CA ARG A 132 21.41 -10.11 -5.92
C ARG A 132 20.15 -9.37 -5.54
N GLN A 133 20.29 -8.16 -4.99
CA GLN A 133 19.15 -7.28 -4.78
C GLN A 133 18.44 -7.03 -6.12
N GLY A 134 17.15 -7.27 -6.13
CA GLY A 134 16.34 -7.18 -7.34
C GLY A 134 16.28 -8.44 -8.21
N GLU A 135 16.84 -9.56 -7.76
CA GLU A 135 16.71 -10.85 -8.44
C GLU A 135 15.58 -11.72 -7.88
N LEU A 136 15.20 -12.74 -8.65
CA LEU A 136 14.33 -13.81 -8.18
C LEU A 136 15.15 -14.91 -7.51
N VAL A 137 14.70 -15.31 -6.33
CA VAL A 137 15.24 -16.46 -5.60
C VAL A 137 14.15 -17.47 -5.34
N THR A 138 14.51 -18.75 -5.37
CA THR A 138 13.62 -19.83 -4.99
C THR A 138 14.09 -20.45 -3.68
N GLY A 139 13.17 -20.63 -2.73
CA GLY A 139 13.45 -21.28 -1.47
C GLY A 139 12.32 -22.20 -1.03
N VAL A 140 12.49 -22.78 0.16
CA VAL A 140 11.52 -23.65 0.81
C VAL A 140 11.03 -23.01 2.09
N VAL A 141 9.72 -22.94 2.28
CA VAL A 141 9.12 -22.42 3.50
C VAL A 141 9.49 -23.35 4.67
N ARG A 142 10.18 -22.83 5.68
CA ARG A 142 10.54 -23.61 6.88
C ARG A 142 9.51 -23.45 7.99
N ARG A 143 9.21 -22.20 8.36
CA ARG A 143 8.38 -21.88 9.53
C ARG A 143 7.71 -20.52 9.40
N PHE A 144 6.77 -20.25 10.29
CA PHE A 144 6.05 -18.99 10.38
C PHE A 144 6.36 -18.33 11.72
N GLU A 145 6.71 -17.05 11.70
CA GLU A 145 7.06 -16.28 12.89
C GLU A 145 6.21 -15.00 12.93
N ARG A 146 5.23 -14.95 13.84
CA ARG A 146 4.37 -13.76 14.06
C ARG A 146 3.70 -13.17 12.79
N GLY A 147 3.44 -14.01 11.78
CA GLY A 147 2.86 -13.60 10.49
C GLY A 147 3.87 -13.61 9.35
N ASP A 148 5.17 -13.52 9.65
CA ASP A 148 6.23 -13.59 8.66
C ASP A 148 6.53 -15.05 8.27
N ILE A 149 6.95 -15.24 7.02
CA ILE A 149 7.33 -16.56 6.50
C ILE A 149 8.85 -16.63 6.45
N VAL A 150 9.43 -17.60 7.16
CA VAL A 150 10.87 -17.88 7.08
C VAL A 150 11.11 -18.88 5.95
N VAL A 151 11.90 -18.45 4.97
CA VAL A 151 12.23 -19.19 3.75
C VAL A 151 13.69 -19.60 3.79
N ASP A 152 13.95 -20.87 3.51
CA ASP A 152 15.27 -21.43 3.37
C ASP A 152 15.74 -21.38 1.92
N LEU A 153 16.81 -20.64 1.67
CA LEU A 153 17.46 -20.53 0.36
C LEU A 153 18.58 -21.57 0.19
N GLY A 154 18.73 -22.50 1.14
CA GLY A 154 19.75 -23.54 1.18
C GLY A 154 21.02 -23.10 1.92
N ARG A 155 21.56 -21.92 1.56
CA ARG A 155 22.75 -21.34 2.22
C ARG A 155 22.41 -20.32 3.30
N ALA A 156 21.26 -19.65 3.19
CA ALA A 156 20.81 -18.59 4.09
C ALA A 156 19.32 -18.75 4.42
N GLU A 157 18.92 -18.23 5.57
CA GLU A 157 17.50 -17.99 5.87
C GLU A 157 17.12 -16.57 5.41
N ALA A 158 15.95 -16.46 4.80
CA ALA A 158 15.36 -15.20 4.37
C ALA A 158 13.96 -15.07 4.97
N VAL A 159 13.49 -13.84 5.10
CA VAL A 159 12.18 -13.53 5.67
C VAL A 159 11.31 -12.93 4.58
N LEU A 160 10.08 -13.43 4.44
CA LEU A 160 9.02 -12.84 3.64
C LEU A 160 7.99 -12.21 4.59
N PRO A 161 8.08 -10.89 4.85
CA PRO A 161 7.24 -10.21 5.84
C PRO A 161 5.76 -10.21 5.45
N GLU A 162 4.85 -10.15 6.42
CA GLU A 162 3.39 -10.11 6.16
C GLU A 162 2.98 -9.01 5.17
N ARG A 163 3.58 -7.82 5.26
CA ARG A 163 3.34 -6.69 4.33
C ARG A 163 3.77 -6.97 2.89
N GLU A 164 4.75 -7.85 2.70
CA GLU A 164 5.30 -8.22 1.40
C GLU A 164 4.71 -9.54 0.85
N GLN A 165 3.80 -10.16 1.61
CA GLN A 165 3.04 -11.32 1.18
C GLN A 165 1.82 -10.93 0.34
N VAL A 166 1.35 -11.86 -0.47
CA VAL A 166 0.11 -11.69 -1.24
C VAL A 166 -1.05 -12.26 -0.41
N PRO A 167 -2.08 -11.48 -0.03
CA PRO A 167 -3.11 -11.90 0.92
C PRO A 167 -3.92 -13.17 0.55
N ARG A 168 -3.94 -13.53 -0.73
CA ARG A 168 -4.68 -14.71 -1.24
C ARG A 168 -3.81 -15.95 -1.36
N GLU A 169 -2.50 -15.82 -1.21
CA GLU A 169 -1.59 -16.96 -1.26
C GLU A 169 -1.53 -17.62 0.11
N THR A 170 -1.59 -18.95 0.14
CA THR A 170 -1.41 -19.74 1.36
C THR A 170 -0.20 -20.63 1.18
N TYR A 171 0.67 -20.60 2.17
CA TYR A 171 1.89 -21.40 2.23
C TYR A 171 1.82 -22.39 3.39
N ARG A 172 2.51 -23.52 3.25
CA ARG A 172 2.74 -24.51 4.30
C ARG A 172 4.24 -24.79 4.43
N PRO A 173 4.70 -25.26 5.61
CA PRO A 173 6.08 -25.72 5.74
C PRO A 173 6.38 -26.83 4.73
N GLY A 174 7.50 -26.70 4.02
CA GLY A 174 7.91 -27.58 2.92
C GLY A 174 7.49 -27.10 1.52
N ASP A 175 6.61 -26.10 1.40
CA ASP A 175 6.25 -25.54 0.10
C ASP A 175 7.42 -24.79 -0.51
N ARG A 176 7.58 -24.90 -1.83
CA ARG A 176 8.51 -24.05 -2.57
C ARG A 176 7.87 -22.69 -2.81
N VAL A 177 8.66 -21.64 -2.63
CA VAL A 177 8.26 -20.26 -2.87
C VAL A 177 9.34 -19.56 -3.70
N MET A 178 8.92 -18.94 -4.80
CA MET A 178 9.75 -17.99 -5.54
C MET A 178 9.47 -16.58 -5.00
N ALA A 179 10.47 -15.76 -4.80
CA ALA A 179 10.27 -14.40 -4.32
C ALA A 179 11.35 -13.46 -4.87
N TYR A 180 11.05 -12.18 -4.86
CA TYR A 180 11.98 -11.10 -5.20
C TYR A 180 12.82 -10.74 -3.98
N VAL A 181 14.14 -10.60 -4.15
CA VAL A 181 15.00 -10.05 -3.10
C VAL A 181 14.78 -8.55 -3.02
N LEU A 182 14.04 -8.09 -2.00
CA LEU A 182 13.66 -6.69 -1.84
C LEU A 182 14.83 -5.86 -1.34
N GLU A 183 15.45 -6.31 -0.25
CA GLU A 183 16.59 -5.66 0.39
C GLU A 183 17.33 -6.64 1.30
N VAL A 184 18.58 -6.34 1.63
CA VAL A 184 19.37 -7.06 2.61
C VAL A 184 19.71 -6.09 3.74
N LEU A 185 19.20 -6.34 4.94
CA LEU A 185 19.39 -5.47 6.11
C LEU A 185 20.47 -6.01 7.04
N GLU A 186 21.28 -5.11 7.59
CA GLU A 186 22.20 -5.41 8.69
C GLU A 186 21.41 -5.47 10.01
N GLU A 187 21.51 -6.58 10.72
CA GLU A 187 20.97 -6.72 12.06
C GLU A 187 21.97 -6.19 13.12
N PRO A 188 21.50 -5.55 14.21
CA PRO A 188 22.35 -5.03 15.29
C PRO A 188 23.26 -6.06 15.98
N ARG A 189 23.04 -7.36 15.74
CA ARG A 189 23.82 -8.48 16.31
C ARG A 189 24.85 -9.05 15.31
N GLY A 190 25.18 -8.32 14.25
CA GLY A 190 26.17 -8.72 13.25
C GLY A 190 25.67 -9.79 12.26
N GLY A 191 24.35 -9.97 12.17
CA GLY A 191 23.71 -10.83 11.17
C GLY A 191 23.21 -10.01 9.98
N HIS A 192 22.89 -10.67 8.88
CA HIS A 192 22.21 -10.04 7.75
C HIS A 192 20.87 -10.73 7.54
N GLN A 193 19.83 -9.94 7.36
CA GLN A 193 18.48 -10.43 7.11
C GLN A 193 18.09 -10.12 5.66
N ILE A 194 17.87 -11.19 4.88
CA ILE A 194 17.40 -11.07 3.50
C ILE A 194 15.88 -10.90 3.54
N ILE A 195 15.38 -9.76 3.08
CA ILE A 195 13.95 -9.49 2.97
C ILE A 195 13.48 -9.85 1.56
N LEU A 196 12.48 -10.72 1.52
CA LEU A 196 11.83 -11.16 0.31
C LEU A 196 10.51 -10.41 0.11
N SER A 197 10.09 -10.29 -1.15
CA SER A 197 8.77 -9.80 -1.51
C SER A 197 8.13 -10.64 -2.60
N ARG A 198 6.83 -10.89 -2.43
CA ARG A 198 5.95 -11.41 -3.48
C ARG A 198 4.90 -10.40 -3.92
N SER A 199 4.76 -9.28 -3.24
CA SER A 199 3.78 -8.23 -3.53
C SER A 199 4.33 -7.10 -4.41
N CYS A 200 5.64 -6.84 -4.39
CA CYS A 200 6.22 -5.71 -5.12
C CYS A 200 6.05 -5.82 -6.66
N PRO A 201 6.01 -4.69 -7.39
CA PRO A 201 6.00 -4.70 -8.86
C PRO A 201 7.27 -5.31 -9.47
N GLY A 202 8.42 -5.17 -8.80
CA GLY A 202 9.70 -5.75 -9.27
C GLY A 202 9.66 -7.26 -9.46
N PHE A 203 8.91 -7.97 -8.60
CA PHE A 203 8.66 -9.40 -8.75
C PHE A 203 8.00 -9.74 -10.10
N LEU A 204 6.97 -8.97 -10.49
CA LEU A 204 6.27 -9.15 -11.76
C LEU A 204 7.21 -8.91 -12.96
N VAL A 205 8.00 -7.84 -12.92
CA VAL A 205 8.95 -7.50 -13.99
C VAL A 205 9.97 -8.61 -14.18
N LYS A 206 10.56 -9.11 -13.10
CA LYS A 206 11.56 -10.17 -13.16
C LYS A 206 10.98 -11.52 -13.59
N LEU A 207 9.71 -11.81 -13.27
CA LEU A 207 9.03 -13.00 -13.80
C LEU A 207 8.90 -12.94 -15.33
N PHE A 208 8.56 -11.75 -15.87
CA PHE A 208 8.51 -11.55 -17.31
C PHE A 208 9.90 -11.62 -17.95
N GLU A 209 10.93 -11.07 -17.31
CA GLU A 209 12.32 -11.18 -17.78
C GLU A 209 12.79 -12.64 -17.87
N MET A 210 12.39 -13.48 -16.92
CA MET A 210 12.68 -14.92 -16.95
C MET A 210 11.88 -15.68 -18.02
N GLU A 211 10.62 -15.32 -18.26
CA GLU A 211 9.71 -16.01 -19.18
C GLU A 211 9.83 -15.55 -20.65
N VAL A 212 10.29 -14.31 -20.88
CA VAL A 212 10.34 -13.66 -22.20
C VAL A 212 11.79 -13.38 -22.61
N PRO A 213 12.38 -14.19 -23.51
CA PRO A 213 13.77 -14.00 -23.97
C PRO A 213 14.06 -12.61 -24.52
N GLU A 214 13.10 -12.01 -25.22
CA GLU A 214 13.22 -10.68 -25.81
C GLU A 214 13.41 -9.58 -24.74
N ILE A 215 12.91 -9.79 -23.51
CA ILE A 215 13.15 -8.90 -22.37
C ILE A 215 14.55 -9.13 -21.80
N ALA A 216 14.97 -10.39 -21.63
CA ALA A 216 16.31 -10.73 -21.14
C ALA A 216 17.43 -10.25 -22.09
N GLU A 217 17.19 -10.24 -23.40
CA GLU A 217 18.10 -9.72 -24.42
C GLU A 217 18.05 -8.20 -24.55
N GLY A 218 17.09 -7.53 -23.90
CA GLY A 218 16.91 -6.07 -23.93
C GLY A 218 16.32 -5.54 -25.25
N ILE A 219 15.70 -6.40 -26.07
CA ILE A 219 14.95 -6.02 -27.28
C ILE A 219 13.64 -5.36 -26.88
N VAL A 220 12.91 -6.01 -25.96
CA VAL A 220 11.69 -5.51 -25.33
C VAL A 220 12.04 -4.98 -23.95
N THR A 221 11.55 -3.80 -23.60
CA THR A 221 11.76 -3.18 -22.29
C THR A 221 10.42 -3.05 -21.57
N VAL A 222 10.39 -3.40 -20.27
CA VAL A 222 9.25 -3.12 -19.39
C VAL A 222 9.42 -1.71 -18.84
N GLU A 223 8.65 -0.76 -19.35
CA GLU A 223 8.77 0.67 -19.04
C GLU A 223 8.11 1.03 -17.71
N ALA A 224 7.01 0.35 -17.39
CA ALA A 224 6.30 0.56 -16.12
C ALA A 224 5.52 -0.70 -15.72
N ALA A 225 5.30 -0.86 -14.41
CA ALA A 225 4.47 -1.91 -13.85
C ALA A 225 3.63 -1.36 -12.69
N ALA A 226 2.33 -1.64 -12.73
CA ALA A 226 1.38 -1.32 -11.66
C ALA A 226 0.70 -2.60 -11.18
N ARG A 227 0.60 -2.80 -9.87
CA ARG A 227 0.23 -4.10 -9.29
C ARG A 227 -0.68 -3.96 -8.09
N GLU A 228 -1.82 -4.65 -8.14
CA GLU A 228 -2.65 -4.98 -6.98
C GLU A 228 -2.49 -6.49 -6.69
N PRO A 229 -1.60 -6.88 -5.76
CA PRO A 229 -1.15 -8.26 -5.60
C PRO A 229 -2.28 -9.26 -5.37
N GLY A 230 -2.25 -10.39 -6.09
CA GLY A 230 -3.26 -11.45 -6.02
C GLY A 230 -4.61 -11.10 -6.64
N ALA A 231 -4.73 -9.93 -7.29
CA ALA A 231 -5.92 -9.50 -7.99
C ALA A 231 -5.66 -9.20 -9.46
N ARG A 232 -4.98 -8.09 -9.76
CA ARG A 232 -4.73 -7.64 -11.12
C ARG A 232 -3.50 -6.75 -11.20
N SER A 233 -2.75 -6.87 -12.29
CA SER A 233 -1.59 -6.06 -12.61
C SER A 233 -1.64 -5.58 -14.04
N LYS A 234 -0.94 -4.47 -14.30
CA LYS A 234 -0.71 -3.93 -15.64
C LYS A 234 0.80 -3.74 -15.84
N ILE A 235 1.30 -4.10 -17.02
CA ILE A 235 2.66 -3.78 -17.45
C ILE A 235 2.64 -3.03 -18.78
N ALA A 236 3.51 -2.04 -18.89
CA ALA A 236 3.73 -1.26 -20.10
C ALA A 236 5.03 -1.70 -20.75
N VAL A 237 4.97 -2.09 -22.02
CA VAL A 237 6.13 -2.63 -22.73
C VAL A 237 6.40 -1.86 -24.02
N SER A 238 7.67 -1.66 -24.33
CA SER A 238 8.16 -1.06 -25.57
C SER A 238 9.15 -2.01 -26.25
N SER A 239 9.36 -1.84 -27.55
CA SER A 239 10.41 -2.55 -28.28
C SER A 239 11.39 -1.54 -28.87
N ARG A 240 12.69 -1.86 -28.80
CA ARG A 240 13.74 -1.11 -29.51
C ARG A 240 13.86 -1.52 -30.98
N ASP A 241 13.33 -2.69 -31.32
CA ASP A 241 13.26 -3.21 -32.67
C ASP A 241 11.85 -3.03 -33.24
N SER A 242 11.74 -2.37 -34.40
CA SER A 242 10.46 -2.14 -35.08
C SER A 242 9.83 -3.41 -35.65
N ASP A 243 10.62 -4.46 -35.86
CA ASP A 243 10.15 -5.74 -36.39
C ASP A 243 9.59 -6.66 -35.28
N VAL A 244 9.72 -6.25 -34.02
CA VAL A 244 9.27 -7.02 -32.84
C VAL A 244 8.09 -6.31 -32.18
N ASP A 245 6.94 -6.97 -32.15
CA ASP A 245 5.78 -6.53 -31.36
C ASP A 245 6.02 -6.85 -29.86
N PRO A 246 6.17 -5.83 -28.99
CA PRO A 246 6.47 -6.06 -27.57
C PRO A 246 5.31 -6.72 -26.83
N VAL A 247 4.05 -6.47 -27.22
CA VAL A 247 2.88 -7.09 -26.56
C VAL A 247 2.78 -8.55 -26.97
N GLY A 248 2.88 -8.84 -28.27
CA GLY A 248 2.92 -10.20 -28.80
C GLY A 248 4.07 -11.02 -28.24
N ALA A 249 5.24 -10.39 -28.04
CA ALA A 249 6.36 -11.00 -27.33
C ALA A 249 5.94 -11.41 -25.91
N CYS A 250 5.47 -10.51 -25.06
CA CYS A 250 5.11 -10.87 -23.69
C CYS A 250 3.93 -11.86 -23.57
N VAL A 251 2.99 -11.85 -24.51
CA VAL A 251 1.84 -12.77 -24.51
C VAL A 251 2.26 -14.18 -24.97
N GLY A 252 3.08 -14.28 -26.02
CA GLY A 252 3.46 -15.56 -26.63
C GLY A 252 2.30 -16.27 -27.36
N MET A 253 2.59 -17.43 -27.96
CA MET A 253 1.58 -18.18 -28.72
C MET A 253 0.37 -18.52 -27.83
N LYS A 254 -0.81 -18.02 -28.22
CA LYS A 254 -2.08 -18.20 -27.48
C LYS A 254 -2.00 -17.79 -25.99
N GLY A 255 -1.12 -16.86 -25.64
CA GLY A 255 -0.95 -16.42 -24.26
C GLY A 255 -0.09 -17.33 -23.39
N ALA A 256 0.63 -18.31 -23.96
CA ALA A 256 1.38 -19.29 -23.16
C ALA A 256 2.35 -18.65 -22.14
N ARG A 257 3.07 -17.60 -22.54
CA ARG A 257 4.07 -16.93 -21.69
C ARG A 257 3.41 -16.16 -20.54
N VAL A 258 2.44 -15.31 -20.86
CA VAL A 258 1.69 -14.59 -19.82
C VAL A 258 0.95 -15.56 -18.89
N GLN A 259 0.43 -16.68 -19.37
CA GLN A 259 -0.22 -17.69 -18.52
C GLN A 259 0.75 -18.37 -17.56
N ALA A 260 2.01 -18.60 -17.95
CA ALA A 260 3.03 -19.12 -17.04
C ALA A 260 3.28 -18.16 -15.86
N VAL A 261 3.41 -16.86 -16.15
CA VAL A 261 3.54 -15.81 -15.12
C VAL A 261 2.28 -15.73 -14.24
N VAL A 262 1.08 -15.76 -14.83
CA VAL A 262 -0.20 -15.78 -14.10
C VAL A 262 -0.27 -17.00 -13.15
N GLN A 263 0.23 -18.16 -13.58
CA GLN A 263 0.26 -19.37 -12.78
C GLN A 263 1.21 -19.24 -11.57
N GLU A 264 2.40 -18.66 -11.77
CA GLU A 264 3.34 -18.37 -10.68
C GLU A 264 2.76 -17.36 -9.66
N LEU A 265 1.96 -16.40 -10.14
CA LEU A 265 1.20 -15.46 -9.31
C LEU A 265 -0.14 -16.00 -8.79
N ARG A 266 -0.34 -17.32 -8.88
CA ARG A 266 -1.54 -18.03 -8.39
C ARG A 266 -2.87 -17.44 -8.87
N GLY A 267 -2.93 -17.02 -10.13
CA GLY A 267 -4.15 -16.55 -10.79
C GLY A 267 -4.37 -15.02 -10.76
N GLU A 268 -3.36 -14.25 -10.39
CA GLU A 268 -3.37 -12.79 -10.59
C GLU A 268 -3.54 -12.45 -12.08
N LYS A 269 -4.52 -11.62 -12.44
CA LYS A 269 -4.76 -11.25 -13.85
C LYS A 269 -3.74 -10.20 -14.31
N ILE A 270 -3.18 -10.35 -15.50
CA ILE A 270 -2.17 -9.43 -16.03
C ILE A 270 -2.68 -8.83 -17.34
N ASP A 271 -2.69 -7.50 -17.44
CA ASP A 271 -2.87 -6.79 -18.70
C ASP A 271 -1.52 -6.28 -19.18
N ILE A 272 -1.23 -6.49 -20.45
CA ILE A 272 0.01 -6.04 -21.11
C ILE A 272 -0.39 -4.99 -22.13
N VAL A 273 0.17 -3.79 -22.01
CA VAL A 273 -0.19 -2.65 -22.86
C VAL A 273 1.05 -2.07 -23.53
N PRO A 274 0.93 -1.56 -24.77
CA PRO A 274 2.04 -0.90 -25.42
C PRO A 274 2.32 0.44 -24.74
N TYR A 275 3.58 0.66 -24.36
CA TYR A 275 4.06 1.95 -23.90
C TYR A 275 4.06 2.95 -25.06
N SER A 276 3.75 4.21 -24.76
CA SER A 276 3.86 5.32 -25.69
C SER A 276 4.54 6.51 -25.00
N PRO A 277 5.48 7.19 -25.66
CA PRO A 277 6.04 8.43 -25.14
C PRO A 277 5.02 9.57 -25.11
N ASP A 278 3.98 9.52 -25.95
CA ASP A 278 2.84 10.44 -25.88
C ASP A 278 1.91 10.05 -24.71
N PRO A 279 1.74 10.92 -23.69
CA PRO A 279 0.98 10.61 -22.49
C PRO A 279 -0.49 10.29 -22.75
N ALA A 280 -1.13 10.97 -23.70
CA ALA A 280 -2.54 10.73 -24.03
C ALA A 280 -2.74 9.32 -24.57
N THR A 281 -1.92 8.94 -25.56
CA THR A 281 -1.92 7.59 -26.13
C THR A 281 -1.59 6.55 -25.07
N PHE A 282 -0.62 6.83 -24.17
CA PHE A 282 -0.25 5.87 -23.13
C PHE A 282 -1.38 5.65 -22.12
N VAL A 283 -2.10 6.70 -21.71
CA VAL A 283 -3.27 6.58 -20.83
C VAL A 283 -4.42 5.80 -21.51
N CYS A 284 -4.68 6.06 -22.79
CA CYS A 284 -5.65 5.27 -23.57
C CYS A 284 -5.26 3.78 -23.58
N ASN A 285 -3.98 3.46 -23.85
CA ASN A 285 -3.49 2.09 -23.84
C ASN A 285 -3.63 1.46 -22.43
N ALA A 286 -3.31 2.19 -21.37
CA ALA A 286 -3.40 1.71 -20.00
C ALA A 286 -4.85 1.39 -19.55
N LEU A 287 -5.84 2.10 -20.10
CA LEU A 287 -7.26 1.88 -19.86
C LEU A 287 -7.86 0.72 -20.68
N ALA A 288 -7.11 0.14 -21.62
CA ALA A 288 -7.55 -0.98 -22.42
C ALA A 288 -8.20 -2.09 -21.55
N PRO A 289 -9.34 -2.66 -21.98
CA PRO A 289 -9.91 -2.64 -23.33
C PRO A 289 -10.95 -1.53 -23.61
N VAL A 290 -10.92 -0.43 -22.87
CA VAL A 290 -11.90 0.67 -23.00
C VAL A 290 -11.59 1.54 -24.21
N GLU A 291 -12.59 1.78 -25.05
CA GLU A 291 -12.55 2.75 -26.15
C GLU A 291 -12.79 4.16 -25.59
N VAL A 292 -11.82 5.03 -25.84
CA VAL A 292 -11.84 6.42 -25.37
C VAL A 292 -12.33 7.32 -26.50
N SER A 293 -13.40 8.07 -26.25
CA SER A 293 -13.95 9.05 -27.20
C SER A 293 -13.08 10.31 -27.27
N ARG A 294 -12.65 10.82 -26.11
CA ARG A 294 -11.87 12.06 -26.01
C ARG A 294 -11.02 12.08 -24.75
N VAL A 295 -9.81 12.64 -24.87
CA VAL A 295 -8.90 12.92 -23.77
C VAL A 295 -8.76 14.43 -23.62
N ILE A 296 -8.89 14.94 -22.39
CA ILE A 296 -8.61 16.32 -22.03
C ILE A 296 -7.46 16.29 -21.04
N ILE A 297 -6.34 16.92 -21.40
CA ILE A 297 -5.12 16.95 -20.58
C ILE A 297 -5.09 18.26 -19.82
N ASN A 298 -4.82 18.18 -18.52
CA ASN A 298 -4.45 19.31 -17.69
C ASN A 298 -3.02 19.10 -17.18
N GLU A 299 -2.07 19.85 -17.77
CA GLU A 299 -0.65 19.75 -17.43
C GLU A 299 -0.35 20.34 -16.05
N ASP A 300 -1.03 21.41 -15.65
CA ASP A 300 -0.79 22.10 -14.38
C ASP A 300 -1.11 21.20 -13.17
N THR A 301 -2.20 20.43 -13.27
CA THR A 301 -2.63 19.51 -12.20
C THR A 301 -2.16 18.07 -12.40
N HIS A 302 -1.36 17.79 -13.44
CA HIS A 302 -0.92 16.45 -13.83
C HIS A 302 -2.08 15.42 -13.85
N SER A 303 -3.19 15.83 -14.47
CA SER A 303 -4.42 15.03 -14.53
C SER A 303 -5.03 14.99 -15.92
N MET A 304 -5.66 13.88 -16.26
CA MET A 304 -6.40 13.69 -17.51
C MET A 304 -7.86 13.36 -17.24
N GLU A 305 -8.75 14.08 -17.93
CA GLU A 305 -10.16 13.75 -18.00
C GLU A 305 -10.41 12.91 -19.26
N ILE A 306 -10.89 11.68 -19.05
CA ILE A 306 -11.13 10.68 -20.08
C ILE A 306 -12.63 10.55 -20.28
N ILE A 307 -13.07 10.83 -21.50
CA ILE A 307 -14.47 10.74 -21.90
C ILE A 307 -14.67 9.44 -22.65
N VAL A 308 -15.61 8.63 -22.18
CA VAL A 308 -15.94 7.33 -22.74
C VAL A 308 -17.44 7.24 -23.05
N PRO A 309 -17.85 6.33 -23.95
CA PRO A 309 -19.26 5.99 -24.12
C PRO A 309 -19.92 5.53 -22.81
N ASP A 310 -21.21 5.81 -22.64
CA ASP A 310 -21.95 5.52 -21.39
C ASP A 310 -21.95 4.04 -21.00
N ASP A 311 -21.95 3.13 -21.98
CA ASP A 311 -21.87 1.68 -21.78
C ASP A 311 -20.47 1.21 -21.33
N GLN A 312 -19.42 1.99 -21.64
CA GLN A 312 -18.04 1.68 -21.28
C GLN A 312 -17.57 2.33 -19.98
N LEU A 313 -18.34 3.26 -19.39
CA LEU A 313 -17.98 3.92 -18.12
C LEU A 313 -17.68 2.91 -16.99
N SER A 314 -18.51 1.89 -16.86
CA SER A 314 -18.34 0.85 -15.83
C SER A 314 -17.05 0.03 -16.04
N LEU A 315 -16.71 -0.24 -17.31
CA LEU A 315 -15.50 -0.97 -17.69
C LEU A 315 -14.24 -0.12 -17.43
N GLY A 316 -14.29 1.18 -17.77
CA GLY A 316 -13.25 2.18 -17.51
C GLY A 316 -12.87 2.27 -16.04
N ILE A 317 -13.87 2.44 -15.17
CA ILE A 317 -13.67 2.50 -13.73
C ILE A 317 -13.20 1.12 -13.22
N GLY A 318 -13.83 0.05 -13.67
CA GLY A 318 -13.59 -1.30 -13.21
C GLY A 318 -14.13 -1.57 -11.80
N ARG A 319 -14.06 -2.83 -11.36
CA ARG A 319 -14.57 -3.25 -10.04
C ARG A 319 -13.86 -2.47 -8.93
N LYS A 320 -14.61 -1.70 -8.13
CA LYS A 320 -14.09 -0.82 -7.07
C LYS A 320 -13.03 0.19 -7.55
N GLY A 321 -13.05 0.60 -8.81
CA GLY A 321 -12.07 1.54 -9.36
C GLY A 321 -10.70 0.91 -9.66
N GLN A 322 -10.60 -0.43 -9.71
CA GLN A 322 -9.32 -1.12 -9.90
C GLN A 322 -8.66 -0.77 -11.25
N ASN A 323 -9.41 -0.66 -12.35
CA ASN A 323 -8.81 -0.43 -13.66
C ASN A 323 -8.21 0.98 -13.77
N VAL A 324 -8.98 2.00 -13.37
CA VAL A 324 -8.51 3.39 -13.35
C VAL A 324 -7.34 3.60 -12.37
N ARG A 325 -7.33 2.91 -11.22
CA ARG A 325 -6.22 3.00 -10.24
C ARG A 325 -4.93 2.40 -10.80
N LEU A 326 -5.01 1.20 -11.40
CA LEU A 326 -3.86 0.58 -12.03
C LEU A 326 -3.33 1.41 -13.21
N ALA A 327 -4.22 1.97 -14.04
CA ALA A 327 -3.82 2.85 -15.13
C ALA A 327 -3.15 4.14 -14.62
N SER A 328 -3.68 4.72 -13.54
CA SER A 328 -3.10 5.91 -12.89
C SER A 328 -1.71 5.61 -12.30
N GLN A 329 -1.54 4.47 -11.62
CA GLN A 329 -0.25 4.03 -11.10
C GLN A 329 0.76 3.72 -12.23
N LEU A 330 0.30 3.11 -13.32
CA LEU A 330 1.16 2.72 -14.45
C LEU A 330 1.69 3.93 -15.21
N THR A 331 0.84 4.94 -15.39
CA THR A 331 1.15 6.14 -16.19
C THR A 331 1.71 7.29 -15.35
N GLY A 332 1.48 7.27 -14.03
CA GLY A 332 1.79 8.38 -13.13
C GLY A 332 0.80 9.54 -13.19
N TRP A 333 -0.21 9.49 -14.07
CA TRP A 333 -1.22 10.54 -14.22
C TRP A 333 -2.43 10.30 -13.33
N ARG A 334 -3.03 11.37 -12.81
CA ARG A 334 -4.35 11.28 -12.20
C ARG A 334 -5.41 11.17 -13.30
N ILE A 335 -6.23 10.13 -13.27
CA ILE A 335 -7.19 9.83 -14.33
C ILE A 335 -8.61 9.96 -13.78
N ASP A 336 -9.41 10.85 -14.38
CA ASP A 336 -10.83 11.03 -14.07
C ASP A 336 -11.67 10.59 -15.29
N ILE A 337 -12.57 9.62 -15.12
CA ILE A 337 -13.37 9.05 -16.22
C ILE A 337 -14.81 9.56 -16.15
N ASN A 338 -15.29 10.16 -17.24
CA ASN A 338 -16.66 10.64 -17.39
C ASN A 338 -17.33 10.04 -18.63
N SER A 339 -18.65 9.90 -18.60
CA SER A 339 -19.40 9.49 -19.79
C SER A 339 -19.77 10.69 -20.65
N GLU A 340 -19.97 10.45 -21.95
CA GLU A 340 -20.41 11.48 -22.90
C GLU A 340 -21.70 12.18 -22.44
N SER A 341 -22.71 11.43 -22.01
CA SER A 341 -23.96 12.01 -21.51
C SER A 341 -23.72 12.93 -20.30
N ARG A 342 -22.85 12.52 -19.38
CA ARG A 342 -22.51 13.33 -18.19
C ARG A 342 -21.80 14.62 -18.58
N VAL A 343 -20.85 14.56 -19.51
CA VAL A 343 -20.14 15.76 -19.99
C VAL A 343 -21.10 16.70 -20.71
N ALA A 344 -22.02 16.17 -21.53
CA ALA A 344 -23.05 16.95 -22.20
C ALA A 344 -23.99 17.64 -21.21
N GLU A 345 -24.40 16.95 -20.14
CA GLU A 345 -25.21 17.53 -19.06
C GLU A 345 -24.45 18.64 -18.32
N MET A 346 -23.18 18.39 -17.95
CA MET A 346 -22.33 19.40 -17.31
C MET A 346 -22.15 20.64 -18.19
N TRP A 347 -21.96 20.46 -19.49
CA TRP A 347 -21.86 21.54 -20.46
C TRP A 347 -23.16 22.34 -20.56
N LYS A 348 -24.31 21.67 -20.63
CA LYS A 348 -25.63 22.32 -20.65
C LYS A 348 -25.86 23.15 -19.39
N ASN A 349 -25.52 22.61 -18.23
CA ASN A 349 -25.64 23.33 -16.95
C ASN A 349 -24.71 24.54 -16.90
N ALA A 350 -23.48 24.41 -17.41
CA ALA A 350 -22.53 25.52 -17.49
C ALA A 350 -23.03 26.64 -18.40
N ILE A 351 -23.60 26.31 -19.58
CA ILE A 351 -24.22 27.32 -20.45
C ILE A 351 -25.36 28.04 -19.72
N GLN A 352 -26.23 27.31 -19.03
CA GLN A 352 -27.35 27.92 -18.31
C GLN A 352 -26.91 28.84 -17.18
N SER A 353 -25.85 28.48 -16.44
CA SER A 353 -25.35 29.28 -15.32
C SER A 353 -24.51 30.46 -15.82
N LEU A 354 -23.53 30.22 -16.69
CA LEU A 354 -22.62 31.26 -17.21
C LEU A 354 -23.31 32.25 -18.14
N GLY A 355 -24.31 31.80 -18.91
CA GLY A 355 -25.08 32.65 -19.81
C GLY A 355 -25.94 33.71 -19.11
N LYS A 356 -26.19 33.56 -17.80
CA LYS A 356 -26.86 34.59 -16.99
C LYS A 356 -25.93 35.75 -16.63
N ILE A 357 -24.61 35.58 -16.79
CA ILE A 357 -23.62 36.62 -16.48
C ILE A 357 -23.63 37.68 -17.59
N GLU A 358 -23.78 38.93 -17.19
CA GLU A 358 -23.82 40.05 -18.13
C GLU A 358 -22.49 40.20 -18.88
N GLY A 359 -22.55 40.17 -20.21
CA GLY A 359 -21.38 40.30 -21.09
C GLY A 359 -20.70 38.97 -21.46
N VAL A 360 -21.24 37.84 -21.00
CA VAL A 360 -20.78 36.50 -21.38
C VAL A 360 -21.69 35.97 -22.49
N GLY A 361 -21.20 35.99 -23.73
CA GLY A 361 -21.86 35.32 -24.87
C GLY A 361 -21.35 33.89 -25.09
N ASP A 362 -21.96 33.15 -26.01
CA ASP A 362 -21.67 31.72 -26.24
C ASP A 362 -20.17 31.40 -26.44
N ILE A 363 -19.44 32.25 -27.15
CA ILE A 363 -17.98 32.10 -27.37
C ILE A 363 -17.20 32.26 -26.05
N MET A 364 -17.63 33.20 -25.21
CA MET A 364 -17.02 33.42 -23.91
C MET A 364 -17.36 32.28 -22.95
N ILE A 365 -18.56 31.68 -23.03
CA ILE A 365 -18.92 30.49 -22.23
C ILE A 365 -17.98 29.32 -22.57
N ASP A 366 -17.77 29.03 -23.85
CA ASP A 366 -16.84 27.97 -24.26
C ASP A 366 -15.41 28.22 -23.78
N THR A 367 -14.98 29.48 -23.85
CA THR A 367 -13.66 29.88 -23.34
C THR A 367 -13.59 29.71 -21.82
N LEU A 368 -14.56 30.21 -21.06
CA LEU A 368 -14.64 30.06 -19.61
C LEU A 368 -14.62 28.58 -19.18
N TYR A 369 -15.39 27.74 -19.87
CA TYR A 369 -15.44 26.30 -19.57
C TYR A 369 -14.10 25.61 -19.80
N LYS A 370 -13.37 25.98 -20.85
CA LYS A 370 -12.01 25.47 -21.11
C LYS A 370 -11.00 25.88 -20.05
N TYR A 371 -11.18 27.05 -19.46
CA TYR A 371 -10.36 27.55 -18.35
C TYR A 371 -10.86 27.09 -16.96
N GLY A 372 -11.79 26.13 -16.92
CA GLY A 372 -12.21 25.45 -15.69
C GLY A 372 -13.42 26.07 -14.99
N PHE A 373 -14.00 27.16 -15.52
CA PHE A 373 -15.21 27.75 -14.94
C PHE A 373 -16.45 26.99 -15.40
N ARG A 374 -17.14 26.32 -14.47
CA ARG A 374 -18.32 25.48 -14.77
C ARG A 374 -19.64 26.17 -14.39
N SER A 375 -19.60 27.26 -13.62
CA SER A 375 -20.79 27.97 -13.13
C SER A 375 -20.54 29.45 -12.84
N ALA A 376 -21.63 30.22 -12.67
CA ALA A 376 -21.56 31.60 -12.19
C ALA A 376 -20.93 31.69 -10.79
N ARG A 377 -21.11 30.67 -9.95
CA ARG A 377 -20.46 30.59 -8.64
C ARG A 377 -18.95 30.54 -8.77
N ASP A 378 -18.42 29.79 -9.74
CA ASP A 378 -16.97 29.71 -9.96
C ASP A 378 -16.39 31.06 -10.40
N VAL A 379 -17.10 31.78 -11.28
CA VAL A 379 -16.69 33.12 -11.71
C VAL A 379 -16.73 34.13 -10.55
N MET A 380 -17.70 34.00 -9.64
CA MET A 380 -17.82 34.85 -8.45
C MET A 380 -16.66 34.62 -7.46
N THR A 381 -16.24 33.36 -7.25
CA THR A 381 -15.19 33.01 -6.29
C THR A 381 -13.77 33.11 -6.84
N ALA A 382 -13.62 33.15 -8.17
CA ALA A 382 -12.34 33.32 -8.85
C ALA A 382 -11.58 34.58 -8.42
N SER A 383 -10.26 34.54 -8.45
CA SER A 383 -9.46 35.77 -8.35
C SER A 383 -9.53 36.56 -9.67
N ILE A 384 -9.30 37.88 -9.61
CA ILE A 384 -9.23 38.71 -10.84
C ILE A 384 -8.08 38.22 -11.73
N GLU A 385 -6.98 37.75 -11.15
CA GLU A 385 -5.83 37.22 -11.89
C GLU A 385 -6.22 35.99 -12.72
N GLN A 386 -6.94 35.03 -12.14
CA GLN A 386 -7.43 33.84 -12.85
C GLN A 386 -8.37 34.20 -14.01
N LEU A 387 -9.20 35.24 -13.84
CA LEU A 387 -10.09 35.70 -14.92
C LEU A 387 -9.32 36.40 -16.04
N LEU A 388 -8.19 37.05 -15.74
CA LEU A 388 -7.34 37.71 -16.74
C LEU A 388 -6.53 36.74 -17.59
N GLU A 389 -6.32 35.50 -17.12
CA GLU A 389 -5.70 34.44 -17.91
C GLU A 389 -6.60 33.97 -19.06
N VAL A 390 -7.92 34.22 -18.96
CA VAL A 390 -8.90 33.85 -19.98
C VAL A 390 -8.85 34.85 -21.16
N PRO A 391 -8.58 34.39 -22.39
CA PRO A 391 -8.52 35.23 -23.56
C PRO A 391 -9.83 36.00 -23.79
N GLY A 392 -9.72 37.32 -23.97
CA GLY A 392 -10.87 38.20 -24.18
C GLY A 392 -11.44 38.84 -22.91
N ILE A 393 -10.92 38.50 -21.73
CA ILE A 393 -11.29 39.14 -20.46
C ILE A 393 -10.23 40.17 -20.04
N GLY A 394 -10.59 41.45 -20.07
CA GLY A 394 -9.76 42.54 -19.52
C GLY A 394 -10.13 42.88 -18.07
N PRO A 395 -9.33 43.71 -17.36
CA PRO A 395 -9.54 43.99 -15.93
C PRO A 395 -10.93 44.53 -15.59
N LYS A 396 -11.42 45.47 -16.41
CA LYS A 396 -12.76 46.04 -16.27
C LYS A 396 -13.87 45.02 -16.53
N MET A 397 -13.63 44.09 -17.45
CA MET A 397 -14.58 43.03 -17.78
C MET A 397 -14.63 41.99 -16.67
N ALA A 398 -13.48 41.58 -16.12
CA ALA A 398 -13.38 40.65 -14.99
C ALA A 398 -14.16 41.15 -13.78
N GLU A 399 -13.98 42.41 -13.38
CA GLU A 399 -14.75 43.01 -12.27
C GLU A 399 -16.26 43.04 -12.57
N LYS A 400 -16.65 43.34 -13.81
CA LYS A 400 -18.06 43.38 -14.21
C LYS A 400 -18.67 41.98 -14.17
N MET A 401 -17.94 40.99 -14.66
CA MET A 401 -18.35 39.59 -14.65
C MET A 401 -18.51 39.07 -13.22
N GLN A 402 -17.56 39.34 -12.33
CA GLN A 402 -17.67 38.96 -10.91
C GLN A 402 -18.89 39.58 -10.22
N ARG A 403 -19.13 40.88 -10.43
CA ARG A 403 -20.31 41.54 -9.86
C ARG A 403 -21.62 40.97 -10.41
N SER A 404 -21.67 40.72 -11.72
CA SER A 404 -22.85 40.09 -12.32
C SER A 404 -23.04 38.65 -11.85
N ALA A 405 -21.95 37.89 -11.71
CA ALA A 405 -21.97 36.53 -11.19
C ALA A 405 -22.49 36.50 -9.74
N ALA A 406 -22.02 37.41 -8.88
CA ALA A 406 -22.52 37.56 -7.52
C ALA A 406 -24.03 37.85 -7.47
N ARG A 407 -24.54 38.70 -8.39
CA ARG A 407 -25.97 38.95 -8.52
C ARG A 407 -26.74 37.70 -8.94
N VAL A 408 -26.26 36.98 -9.96
CA VAL A 408 -26.88 35.73 -10.43
C VAL A 408 -26.93 34.69 -9.32
N VAL A 409 -25.83 34.49 -8.58
CA VAL A 409 -25.76 33.55 -7.47
C VAL A 409 -26.73 33.95 -6.36
N ALA A 410 -26.81 35.24 -6.02
CA ALA A 410 -27.75 35.73 -5.01
C ALA A 410 -29.21 35.55 -5.44
N GLU A 411 -29.54 35.80 -6.72
CA GLU A 411 -30.87 35.56 -7.28
C GLU A 411 -31.23 34.07 -7.27
N GLU A 412 -30.28 33.19 -7.63
CA GLU A 412 -30.46 31.74 -7.56
C GLU A 412 -30.66 31.25 -6.12
N GLU A 413 -29.89 31.75 -5.15
CA GLU A 413 -30.04 31.40 -3.74
C GLU A 413 -31.35 31.89 -3.14
N GLU A 414 -31.78 33.11 -3.49
CA GLU A 414 -33.08 33.66 -3.08
C GLU A 414 -34.24 32.84 -3.66
N GLN A 415 -34.17 32.51 -4.96
CA GLN A 415 -35.16 31.67 -5.62
C GLN A 415 -35.24 30.28 -4.97
N MET A 416 -34.10 29.65 -4.67
CA MET A 416 -34.06 28.37 -3.96
C MET A 416 -34.65 28.47 -2.55
N ARG A 417 -34.44 29.58 -1.83
CA ARG A 417 -35.04 29.80 -0.52
C ARG A 417 -36.56 29.91 -0.61
N LEU A 418 -37.06 30.71 -1.55
CA LEU A 418 -38.50 30.88 -1.76
C LEU A 418 -39.17 29.56 -2.18
N GLU A 419 -38.54 28.78 -3.07
CA GLU A 419 -39.00 27.45 -3.45
C GLU A 419 -39.02 26.48 -2.26
N ALA A 420 -38.00 26.51 -1.39
CA ALA A 420 -37.96 25.69 -0.19
C ALA A 420 -39.03 26.09 0.83
N GLU A 421 -39.27 27.39 1.04
CA GLU A 421 -40.35 27.90 1.89
C GLU A 421 -41.74 27.48 1.35
N GLN A 422 -41.95 27.54 0.04
CA GLN A 422 -43.17 27.06 -0.60
C GLN A 422 -43.35 25.55 -0.42
N ARG A 423 -42.31 24.75 -0.66
CA ARG A 423 -42.34 23.30 -0.46
C ARG A 423 -42.61 22.94 1.00
N LEU A 424 -42.10 23.71 1.96
CA LEU A 424 -42.39 23.51 3.38
C LEU A 424 -43.87 23.81 3.68
N ALA A 425 -44.38 24.95 3.20
CA ALA A 425 -45.79 25.32 3.39
C ALA A 425 -46.75 24.30 2.76
N GLU A 426 -46.43 23.78 1.58
CA GLU A 426 -47.19 22.69 0.94
C GLU A 426 -47.16 21.40 1.75
N ALA A 427 -46.00 21.04 2.29
CA ALA A 427 -45.83 19.85 3.12
C ALA A 427 -46.56 19.96 4.47
N GLU A 428 -46.56 21.15 5.09
CA GLU A 428 -47.33 21.44 6.31
C GLU A 428 -48.84 21.46 6.05
N ALA A 429 -49.27 21.95 4.89
CA ALA A 429 -50.68 21.96 4.48
C ALA A 429 -51.20 20.61 3.98
N SER A 430 -50.32 19.63 3.77
CA SER A 430 -50.68 18.27 3.35
C SER A 430 -51.61 17.61 4.40
N PRO A 431 -52.65 16.84 4.00
CA PRO A 431 -53.56 16.17 4.93
C PRO A 431 -52.88 15.25 5.95
N ILE A 432 -51.71 14.73 5.61
CA ILE A 432 -50.94 13.78 6.42
C ILE A 432 -49.90 14.54 7.30
N GLY A 433 -49.63 15.81 6.98
CA GLY A 433 -48.68 16.69 7.67
C GLY A 433 -47.22 16.22 7.59
N LEU A 434 -46.31 17.02 8.16
CA LEU A 434 -44.87 16.71 8.16
C LEU A 434 -44.52 15.39 8.87
N GLU A 435 -45.16 15.12 10.01
CA GLU A 435 -44.87 13.88 10.76
C GLU A 435 -45.39 12.64 10.02
N GLY A 436 -46.51 12.76 9.31
CA GLY A 436 -47.01 11.67 8.50
C GLY A 436 -46.19 11.44 7.23
N GLU A 437 -45.70 12.49 6.57
CA GLU A 437 -44.74 12.35 5.46
C GLU A 437 -43.41 11.74 5.93
N ARG A 438 -42.94 12.12 7.12
CA ARG A 438 -41.78 11.50 7.78
C ARG A 438 -41.98 10.00 7.98
N GLN A 439 -43.18 9.59 8.41
CA GLN A 439 -43.51 8.17 8.55
C GLN A 439 -43.50 7.42 7.21
N ARG A 440 -44.03 8.05 6.13
CA ARG A 440 -43.97 7.47 4.77
C ARG A 440 -42.54 7.27 4.28
N PHE A 441 -41.64 8.22 4.54
CA PHE A 441 -40.22 8.05 4.21
C PHE A 441 -39.59 6.83 4.92
N LEU A 442 -39.97 6.56 6.18
CA LEU A 442 -39.43 5.44 6.97
C LEU A 442 -39.94 4.08 6.51
N GLU A 443 -41.09 4.02 5.84
CA GLU A 443 -41.61 2.78 5.24
C GLU A 443 -40.81 2.33 4.01
N ILE A 444 -40.07 3.26 3.39
CA ILE A 444 -39.29 3.00 2.19
C ILE A 444 -37.95 2.36 2.55
N ARG A 445 -37.71 1.14 2.05
CA ARG A 445 -36.47 0.40 2.30
C ARG A 445 -35.23 1.19 1.86
N GLY A 446 -34.29 1.37 2.77
CA GLY A 446 -32.99 2.01 2.51
C GLY A 446 -32.95 3.51 2.77
N ILE A 447 -34.06 4.10 3.24
CA ILE A 447 -34.14 5.45 3.81
C ILE A 447 -34.05 5.33 5.34
N SER A 448 -33.36 6.27 5.98
CA SER A 448 -33.16 6.31 7.43
C SER A 448 -33.43 7.73 7.93
N GLU A 449 -33.61 7.93 9.24
CA GLU A 449 -33.85 9.26 9.82
C GLU A 449 -32.82 10.31 9.36
N ARG A 450 -31.53 9.93 9.35
CA ARG A 450 -30.47 10.80 8.82
C ARG A 450 -30.71 11.26 7.38
N HIS A 451 -31.22 10.39 6.50
CA HIS A 451 -31.51 10.78 5.11
C HIS A 451 -32.69 11.74 5.04
N ILE A 452 -33.70 11.57 5.91
CA ILE A 452 -34.88 12.45 5.97
C ILE A 452 -34.46 13.85 6.45
N GLU A 453 -33.62 13.92 7.47
CA GLU A 453 -33.06 15.20 7.96
C GLU A 453 -32.26 15.92 6.86
N GLN A 454 -31.44 15.18 6.12
CA GLN A 454 -30.66 15.73 5.01
C GLN A 454 -31.54 16.20 3.84
N LEU A 455 -32.62 15.47 3.53
CA LEU A 455 -33.63 15.88 2.53
C LEU A 455 -34.33 17.17 2.98
N ALA A 456 -34.75 17.25 4.24
CA ALA A 456 -35.42 18.42 4.81
C ALA A 456 -34.50 19.65 4.86
N GLN A 457 -33.22 19.47 5.19
CA GLN A 457 -32.21 20.53 5.10
C GLN A 457 -32.02 21.05 3.67
N GLY A 458 -32.24 20.19 2.68
CA GLY A 458 -32.23 20.57 1.27
C GLY A 458 -33.55 21.09 0.73
N GLY A 459 -34.57 21.31 1.57
CA GLY A 459 -35.87 21.83 1.16
C GLY A 459 -36.81 20.78 0.54
N TYR A 460 -36.62 19.50 0.86
CA TYR A 460 -37.50 18.41 0.45
C TYR A 460 -38.14 17.76 1.69
N TYR A 461 -39.45 17.91 1.82
CA TYR A 461 -40.21 17.53 3.02
C TYR A 461 -41.18 16.37 2.76
N THR A 462 -41.52 16.10 1.49
CA THR A 462 -42.44 15.02 1.11
C THR A 462 -41.80 14.05 0.12
N ILE A 463 -42.28 12.81 0.08
CA ILE A 463 -41.76 11.82 -0.88
C ILE A 463 -42.03 12.24 -2.33
N LEU A 464 -43.11 12.98 -2.58
CA LEU A 464 -43.48 13.49 -3.90
C LEU A 464 -42.49 14.57 -4.37
N GLN A 465 -42.09 15.51 -3.50
CA GLN A 465 -41.11 16.54 -3.85
C GLN A 465 -39.76 15.93 -4.27
N VAL A 466 -39.35 14.84 -3.64
CA VAL A 466 -38.11 14.11 -4.01
C VAL A 466 -38.30 13.34 -5.33
N HIS A 467 -39.50 12.81 -5.57
CA HIS A 467 -39.82 12.10 -6.81
C HIS A 467 -39.86 13.04 -8.02
N GLU A 468 -40.47 14.22 -7.88
CA GLU A 468 -40.67 15.22 -8.92
C GLU A 468 -39.40 16.02 -9.26
N GLU A 469 -38.36 16.00 -8.41
CA GLU A 469 -37.10 16.70 -8.68
C GLU A 469 -36.31 16.00 -9.80
N ASP A 470 -36.47 16.48 -11.03
CA ASP A 470 -35.82 15.95 -12.23
C ASP A 470 -34.29 15.93 -12.13
N ASN A 471 -33.69 16.92 -11.46
CA ASN A 471 -32.24 17.03 -11.35
C ASN A 471 -31.70 16.29 -10.11
N VAL A 472 -31.29 15.04 -10.30
CA VAL A 472 -30.71 14.20 -9.24
C VAL A 472 -29.37 14.75 -8.72
N VAL A 473 -28.63 15.51 -9.53
CA VAL A 473 -27.39 16.16 -9.09
C VAL A 473 -27.71 17.28 -8.10
N LYS A 474 -28.67 18.14 -8.44
CA LYS A 474 -29.21 19.18 -7.54
C LYS A 474 -29.70 18.58 -6.22
N LEU A 475 -30.47 17.49 -6.29
CA LEU A 475 -30.94 16.77 -5.11
C LEU A 475 -29.77 16.30 -4.24
N GLY A 476 -28.74 15.68 -4.83
CA GLY A 476 -27.59 15.14 -4.08
C GLY A 476 -26.67 16.20 -3.47
N GLU A 477 -26.49 17.34 -4.14
CA GLU A 477 -25.62 18.43 -3.71
C GLU A 477 -26.27 19.29 -2.62
N ILE A 478 -27.52 19.71 -2.83
CA ILE A 478 -28.23 20.59 -1.88
C ILE A 478 -28.50 19.86 -0.55
N THR A 479 -28.78 18.55 -0.60
CA THR A 479 -29.07 17.75 0.61
C THR A 479 -27.81 17.19 1.30
N GLY A 480 -26.65 17.24 0.63
CA GLY A 480 -25.41 16.64 1.13
C GLY A 480 -25.43 15.10 1.23
N ILE A 481 -26.41 14.43 0.61
CA ILE A 481 -26.53 12.96 0.60
C ILE A 481 -25.58 12.32 -0.43
N GLY A 482 -25.15 13.09 -1.42
CA GLY A 482 -24.31 12.64 -2.52
C GLY A 482 -25.09 11.98 -3.66
N ILE A 483 -24.65 12.22 -4.90
CA ILE A 483 -25.39 11.92 -6.14
C ILE A 483 -25.83 10.44 -6.22
N LYS A 484 -24.93 9.51 -5.87
CA LYS A 484 -25.21 8.06 -5.95
C LYS A 484 -26.33 7.65 -4.99
N LYS A 485 -26.31 8.18 -3.76
CA LYS A 485 -27.29 7.83 -2.74
C LYS A 485 -28.61 8.57 -3.00
N ALA A 486 -28.57 9.81 -3.47
CA ALA A 486 -29.76 10.53 -3.95
C ALA A 486 -30.50 9.77 -5.07
N ARG A 487 -29.77 9.22 -6.05
CA ARG A 487 -30.34 8.37 -7.11
C ARG A 487 -31.01 7.11 -6.56
N GLN A 488 -30.38 6.45 -5.59
CA GLN A 488 -30.96 5.27 -4.94
C GLN A 488 -32.25 5.60 -4.17
N ILE A 489 -32.25 6.72 -3.44
CA ILE A 489 -33.42 7.19 -2.70
C ILE A 489 -34.57 7.52 -3.66
N LYS A 490 -34.30 8.28 -4.73
CA LYS A 490 -35.30 8.61 -5.75
C LYS A 490 -35.91 7.36 -6.40
N GLN A 491 -35.09 6.37 -6.73
CA GLN A 491 -35.56 5.09 -7.27
C GLN A 491 -36.41 4.31 -6.26
N ALA A 492 -36.00 4.27 -4.98
CA ALA A 492 -36.74 3.58 -3.93
C ALA A 492 -38.13 4.23 -3.71
N ILE A 493 -38.18 5.57 -3.75
CA ILE A 493 -39.44 6.33 -3.68
C ILE A 493 -40.33 6.04 -4.90
N ALA A 494 -39.77 6.04 -6.12
CA ALA A 494 -40.53 5.72 -7.33
C ALA A 494 -41.19 4.33 -7.23
N ASN A 495 -40.43 3.32 -6.80
CA ASN A 495 -40.96 1.97 -6.62
C ASN A 495 -42.07 1.92 -5.56
N TYR A 496 -41.90 2.62 -4.43
CA TYR A 496 -42.91 2.69 -3.38
C TYR A 496 -44.20 3.36 -3.85
N LEU A 497 -44.11 4.45 -4.62
CA LEU A 497 -45.27 5.12 -5.20
C LEU A 497 -46.00 4.23 -6.22
N GLU A 498 -45.27 3.49 -7.05
CA GLU A 498 -45.86 2.50 -7.98
C GLU A 498 -46.58 1.37 -7.23
N GLU A 499 -46.01 0.87 -6.13
CA GLU A 499 -46.63 -0.14 -5.27
C GLU A 499 -47.92 0.37 -4.63
N GLN A 500 -47.94 1.61 -4.12
CA GLN A 500 -49.14 2.24 -3.57
C GLN A 500 -50.22 2.44 -4.63
N ALA A 501 -49.85 2.93 -5.82
CA ALA A 501 -50.79 3.11 -6.93
C ALA A 501 -51.41 1.78 -7.36
N ARG A 502 -50.61 0.71 -7.42
CA ARG A 502 -51.08 -0.64 -7.75
C ARG A 502 -52.02 -1.21 -6.69
N ALA A 503 -51.74 -0.97 -5.40
CA ALA A 503 -52.60 -1.39 -4.30
C ALA A 503 -53.96 -0.67 -4.32
N ALA A 504 -53.99 0.63 -4.67
CA ALA A 504 -55.22 1.42 -4.75
C ALA A 504 -56.14 1.03 -5.93
N LEU A 505 -55.62 0.33 -6.94
CA LEU A 505 -56.37 -0.12 -8.13
C LEU A 505 -57.05 -1.49 -7.94
N LEU A 506 -56.82 -2.18 -6.81
CA LEU A 506 -57.52 -3.42 -6.45
C LEU A 506 -58.69 -3.06 -5.52
N PRO A 507 -59.96 -3.13 -5.98
CA PRO A 507 -61.10 -2.93 -5.08
C PRO A 507 -61.14 -4.06 -4.05
N ASP A 508 -61.43 -3.73 -2.79
CA ASP A 508 -61.64 -4.68 -1.70
C ASP A 508 -62.65 -5.76 -2.13
N THR A 509 -62.18 -6.97 -2.42
CA THR A 509 -63.02 -8.15 -2.38
C THR A 509 -63.22 -8.51 -0.91
N GLU A 510 -64.41 -8.26 -0.37
CA GLU A 510 -64.84 -8.79 0.92
C GLU A 510 -64.56 -10.30 0.99
N PRO A 511 -64.11 -10.84 2.15
CA PRO A 511 -63.91 -12.27 2.28
C PRO A 511 -65.28 -12.96 2.33
N ASP A 512 -65.56 -13.73 1.29
CA ASP A 512 -66.75 -14.58 1.17
C ASP A 512 -66.79 -15.57 2.36
N SER A 513 -67.78 -15.39 3.23
CA SER A 513 -68.11 -16.32 4.29
C SER A 513 -68.83 -17.53 3.66
N GLN A 514 -68.07 -18.60 3.36
CA GLN A 514 -68.66 -19.87 2.95
C GLN A 514 -68.51 -20.94 4.05
N ASP A 515 -69.65 -21.22 4.65
CA ASP A 515 -70.23 -22.53 4.95
C ASP A 515 -69.31 -23.66 5.47
N THR A 516 -69.52 -23.95 6.76
CA THR A 516 -69.36 -25.30 7.33
C THR A 516 -70.34 -26.28 6.66
N PRO A 517 -69.88 -27.46 6.17
CA PRO A 517 -70.79 -28.54 5.86
C PRO A 517 -71.11 -29.35 7.12
N GLU A 518 -72.40 -29.53 7.35
CA GLU A 518 -72.98 -30.44 8.34
C GLU A 518 -72.59 -31.90 8.06
N ASP A 519 -72.38 -32.60 9.18
CA ASP A 519 -72.11 -34.01 9.33
C ASP A 519 -73.42 -34.81 9.18
N THR A 520 -73.52 -35.72 8.20
CA THR A 520 -74.45 -36.87 8.28
C THR A 520 -73.95 -38.09 7.49
N THR A 521 -73.46 -39.07 8.25
CA THR A 521 -73.85 -40.51 8.26
C THR A 521 -73.83 -41.37 7.00
N GLY A 522 -73.15 -42.52 7.14
CA GLY A 522 -73.46 -43.82 6.52
C GLY A 522 -72.69 -44.09 5.24
N GLY A 523 -72.01 -45.21 5.01
CA GLY A 523 -71.98 -46.52 5.66
C GLY A 523 -71.49 -47.53 4.62
N GLU A 524 -70.79 -48.56 5.09
CA GLU A 524 -70.54 -49.86 4.44
C GLU A 524 -69.58 -49.94 3.23
N GLY A 525 -68.61 -50.87 3.34
CA GLY A 525 -67.76 -51.34 2.25
C GLY A 525 -66.35 -51.70 2.68
#